data_AF-A0A9X8BW93-F1
#
_entry.id   AF-A0A9X8BW93-F1
#
_cell.length_a   1.000
_cell.length_b   1.000
_cell.length_c   1.000
_cell.angle_alpha   90.00
_cell.angle_beta   90.00
_cell.angle_gamma   90.00
#
_symmetry.space_group_name_H-M   'P 1'
#
loop_
_entity.id
_entity.type
_entity.pdbx_description
1 polymer ?
#
loop_
_entity_poly.entity_id
_entity_poly.type
_entity_poly.pdbx_seq_one_letter_code
_entity_poly.pdbx_strand_id
1 'polypeptide(L)' 'MNTNLKLSNRPEHTVQKLFEQQVIQNPDSVALVYKDQQLTYKELNEKV' A
#
# COMPACT_ATOMS: atom_id res chain seq x y z
N MET A 1 0.79 5.43 38.97
CA MET A 1 -0.19 4.49 38.38
C MET A 1 -0.92 5.30 37.32
N ASN A 2 -0.83 5.08 36.01
CA ASN A 2 -0.91 3.87 35.18
C ASN A 2 -0.18 4.15 33.86
N THR A 3 0.68 3.22 33.45
CA THR A 3 1.56 3.31 32.28
C THR A 3 0.76 3.22 30.97
N ASN A 4 0.45 4.34 30.34
CA ASN A 4 0.09 4.36 28.91
C ASN A 4 1.38 4.28 28.09
N LEU A 5 1.98 3.09 28.08
CA LEU A 5 3.09 2.76 27.20
C LEU A 5 2.54 2.90 25.77
N LYS A 6 2.98 3.96 25.08
CA LYS A 6 2.78 4.16 23.65
C LYS A 6 3.06 2.82 22.95
N LEU A 7 2.02 2.15 22.46
CA LEU A 7 2.11 1.05 21.48
C LEU A 7 2.52 1.65 20.11
N SER A 8 3.53 2.52 20.10
CA SER A 8 3.76 3.55 19.07
C SER A 8 4.33 3.05 17.75
N ASN A 9 4.30 1.75 17.50
CA ASN A 9 4.86 1.15 16.29
C ASN A 9 3.87 0.25 15.55
N ARG A 10 2.58 0.23 15.92
CA ARG A 10 1.58 -0.44 15.10
C ARG A 10 1.20 0.49 13.95
N PRO A 11 1.40 0.10 12.67
CA PRO A 11 0.96 0.93 11.56
C PRO A 11 -0.56 1.10 11.64
N GLU A 12 -1.03 2.34 11.51
CA GLU A 12 -2.46 2.71 11.55
C GLU A 12 -3.26 2.04 10.41
N HIS A 13 -2.56 1.64 9.36
CA HIS A 13 -3.12 1.02 8.17
C HIS A 13 -2.39 -0.27 7.82
N THR A 14 -3.15 -1.23 7.29
CA THR A 14 -2.58 -2.43 6.69
C THR A 14 -1.88 -2.06 5.39
N VAL A 15 -0.94 -2.90 4.94
CA VAL A 15 -0.31 -2.75 3.62
C VAL A 15 -1.37 -2.72 2.52
N GLN A 16 -2.41 -3.57 2.63
CA GLN A 16 -3.56 -3.55 1.74
C GLN A 16 -4.24 -2.18 1.70
N LYS A 17 -4.46 -1.54 2.85
CA LYS A 17 -5.14 -0.25 2.89
C LYS A 17 -4.31 0.88 2.27
N LEU A 18 -3.00 0.86 2.52
CA LEU A 18 -2.07 1.79 1.89
C LEU A 18 -1.99 1.57 0.37
N PHE A 19 -2.07 0.31 -0.07
CA PHE A 19 -2.10 -0.05 -1.49
C PHE A 19 -3.36 0.49 -2.18
N GLU A 20 -4.54 0.25 -1.62
CA GLU A 20 -5.81 0.80 -2.13
C GLU A 20 -5.77 2.34 -2.27
N GLN A 21 -5.14 3.03 -1.31
CA GLN A 21 -4.97 4.48 -1.38
C GLN A 21 -4.09 4.89 -2.57
N GLN A 22 -3.02 4.14 -2.86
CA GLN A 22 -2.19 4.40 -4.04
C GLN A 22 -2.92 4.13 -5.35
N VAL A 23 -3.81 3.12 -5.40
CA VAL A 23 -4.67 2.87 -6.59
C VAL A 23 -5.55 4.08 -6.89
N ILE A 24 -6.08 4.75 -5.87
CA ILE A 24 -6.94 5.93 -6.04
C ILE A 24 -6.12 7.18 -6.39
N GLN A 25 -5.02 7.41 -5.69
CA GLN A 25 -4.24 8.65 -5.81
C GLN A 25 -3.31 8.66 -7.03
N ASN A 26 -2.74 7.50 -7.37
CA ASN A 26 -1.71 7.35 -8.39
C ASN A 26 -1.96 6.12 -9.28
N PRO A 27 -3.14 6.01 -9.93
CA PRO A 27 -3.55 4.80 -10.65
C PRO A 27 -2.57 4.37 -11.74
N ASP A 28 -1.99 5.34 -12.45
CA ASP A 28 -1.10 5.13 -13.60
C ASP A 28 0.39 5.04 -13.20
N SER A 29 0.71 5.19 -11.91
CA SER A 29 2.09 5.02 -11.42
C SER A 29 2.47 3.54 -11.38
N VAL A 30 3.72 3.25 -11.73
CA VAL A 30 4.27 1.88 -11.73
C VAL A 30 4.34 1.33 -10.31
N ALA A 31 3.65 0.23 -10.05
CA ALA A 31 3.58 -0.46 -8.76
C ALA A 31 4.46 -1.71 -8.70
N LEU A 32 4.67 -2.38 -9.83
CA LEU A 32 5.47 -3.59 -9.93
C LEU A 32 6.28 -3.57 -11.23
N VAL A 33 7.58 -3.87 -11.12
CA VAL A 33 8.46 -4.11 -12.27
C VAL A 33 9.02 -5.52 -12.15
N TYR A 34 8.87 -6.31 -13.21
CA TYR A 34 9.44 -7.63 -13.29
C TYR A 34 9.91 -7.92 -14.72
N LYS A 35 11.23 -8.07 -14.88
CA LYS A 35 11.89 -8.14 -16.20
C LYS A 35 11.48 -6.91 -17.05
N ASP A 36 11.02 -7.13 -18.28
CA ASP A 36 10.57 -6.09 -19.21
C ASP A 36 9.10 -5.71 -19.03
N GLN A 37 8.42 -6.27 -18.02
CA GLN A 37 7.03 -5.98 -17.71
C GLN A 37 6.92 -5.01 -16.55
N GLN A 38 5.99 -4.06 -16.68
CA GLN A 38 5.61 -3.13 -15.64
C GLN A 38 4.09 -3.17 -15.48
N LEU A 39 3.62 -3.10 -14.24
CA LEU A 39 2.21 -2.95 -13.92
C LEU A 39 2.04 -1.67 -13.11
N THR A 40 1.08 -0.86 -13.52
CA THR A 40 0.59 0.28 -12.74
C THR A 40 -0.19 -0.19 -11.51
N TYR A 41 -0.43 0.70 -10.55
CA TYR A 41 -1.26 0.39 -9.38
C TYR A 41 -2.65 -0.10 -9.79
N LYS A 42 -3.27 0.53 -10.80
CA LYS A 42 -4.57 0.11 -11.34
C LYS A 42 -4.51 -1.30 -11.92
N GLU A 43 -3.57 -1.56 -12.83
CA GLU A 43 -3.44 -2.86 -13.50
C GLU A 43 -3.10 -4.00 -12.54
N LEU A 44 -2.29 -3.72 -11.51
CA LEU A 44 -1.98 -4.69 -10.48
C LEU A 44 -3.22 -5.00 -9.64
N ASN A 45 -3.99 -3.98 -9.22
CA ASN A 45 -5.20 -4.14 -8.43
C ASN A 45 -6.31 -4.92 -9.16
N GLU A 46 -6.39 -4.84 -10.49
CA GLU A 46 -7.34 -5.62 -11.29
C GLU A 46 -6.98 -7.12 -11.37
N LYS A 47 -5.77 -7.51 -10.97
CA LYS A 47 -5.25 -8.89 -11.05
C LYS A 47 -5.19 -9.63 -9.71
N VAL A 48 -5.33 -8.93 -8.58
CA VAL A 48 -5.34 -9.49 -7.22
C VAL A 48 -6.74 -9.54 -6.65
#